data_AF-A0A2M6YV41-F1
#
_entry.id   AF-A0A2M6YV41-F1
#
_cell.length_a   1.000
_cell.length_b   1.000
_cell.length_c   1.000
_cell.angle_alpha   90.00
_cell.angle_beta   90.00
_cell.angle_gamma   90.00
#
_symmetry.space_group_name_H-M   'P 1'
#
loop_
_entity.id
_entity.type
_entity.pdbx_description
1 polymer ?
#
loop_
_entity_poly.entity_id
_entity_poly.type
_entity_poly.pdbx_seq_one_letter_code
_entity_poly.pdbx_strand_id
1 'polypeptide(L)'
;MKDSNITPTQKALNLWAVILIVWAVYRTYSKLPEWFDEFIAKPLVFVFPVFVYIRSVEKKEILSSLFINKNFKNFIKEFFISFGIGLVLLLTALFSVYLRSKKISLFTHFPSAGQFGLIFLTAVATGITEEILSRGFVLKRLYEESKNAYSSAFFASILFFFLHVPILFSNNQINGSMLL
;
A
#
# COMPACT_ATOMS: atom_id res chain seq x y z
N MET A 1 35.73 -12.80 13.50
CA MET A 1 34.47 -12.02 13.64
C MET A 1 33.33 -13.00 13.42
N LYS A 2 32.45 -13.14 14.41
CA LYS A 2 31.39 -14.15 14.46
C LYS A 2 30.34 -13.78 13.41
N ASP A 3 30.05 -14.67 12.46
CA ASP A 3 28.99 -14.47 11.47
C ASP A 3 27.69 -14.11 12.19
N SER A 4 27.32 -12.83 12.13
CA SER A 4 26.02 -12.37 12.64
C SER A 4 24.98 -13.01 11.75
N ASN A 5 24.29 -14.05 12.23
CA ASN A 5 23.16 -14.65 11.54
C ASN A 5 22.08 -13.57 11.33
N ILE A 6 22.10 -12.92 10.17
CA ILE A 6 21.17 -11.85 9.80
C ILE A 6 19.77 -12.45 9.79
N THR A 7 18.86 -11.89 10.59
CA THR A 7 17.49 -12.42 10.71
C THR A 7 16.73 -12.23 9.39
N PRO A 8 15.76 -13.11 9.07
CA PRO A 8 14.93 -12.97 7.87
C PRO A 8 14.24 -11.61 7.79
N THR A 9 13.82 -11.05 8.93
CA THR A 9 13.22 -9.72 9.02
C THR A 9 14.21 -8.62 8.70
N GLN A 10 15.45 -8.70 9.21
CA GLN A 10 16.47 -7.71 8.87
C GLN A 10 16.75 -7.69 7.36
N LYS A 11 16.79 -8.86 6.71
CA LYS A 11 16.89 -8.94 5.24
C LYS A 11 15.68 -8.33 4.53
N ALA A 12 14.47 -8.58 5.04
CA ALA A 12 13.24 -8.01 4.49
C ALA A 12 13.19 -6.47 4.66
N LEU A 13 13.64 -5.95 5.81
CA LEU A 13 13.72 -4.51 6.07
C LEU A 13 14.81 -3.84 5.21
N ASN A 14 15.93 -4.52 4.98
CA ASN A 14 16.94 -4.04 4.04
C ASN A 14 16.37 -3.94 2.62
N LEU A 15 15.62 -4.95 2.16
CA LEU A 15 14.94 -4.89 0.87
C LEU A 15 13.93 -3.74 0.83
N TRP A 16 13.12 -3.58 1.88
CA TRP A 16 12.17 -2.48 1.98
C TRP A 16 12.88 -1.11 1.93
N ALA A 17 14.02 -0.95 2.60
CA ALA A 17 14.80 0.28 2.57
C ALA A 17 15.36 0.56 1.16
N VAL A 18 15.82 -0.47 0.45
CA VAL A 18 16.24 -0.33 -0.96
C VAL A 18 15.07 0.11 -1.84
N ILE A 19 13.89 -0.51 -1.66
CA ILE A 19 12.66 -0.11 -2.38
C ILE A 19 12.33 1.36 -2.10
N LEU A 20 12.39 1.80 -0.84
CA LEU A 20 12.15 3.19 -0.45
C LEU A 20 13.11 4.16 -1.15
N ILE A 21 14.42 3.85 -1.17
CA ILE A 21 15.43 4.70 -1.80
C ILE A 21 15.19 4.78 -3.31
N VAL A 22 14.99 3.64 -3.97
CA VAL A 22 14.72 3.60 -5.42
C VAL A 22 13.44 4.37 -5.76
N TRP A 23 12.39 4.19 -4.96
CA TRP A 23 11.14 4.91 -5.14
C TRP A 23 11.29 6.41 -4.92
N ALA A 24 12.04 6.82 -3.89
CA ALA A 24 12.31 8.22 -3.62
C ALA A 24 13.04 8.88 -4.79
N VAL A 25 14.12 8.25 -5.28
CA VAL A 25 14.87 8.73 -6.44
C VAL A 25 13.97 8.82 -7.67
N TYR A 26 13.18 7.77 -7.95
CA TYR A 26 12.23 7.78 -9.05
C TYR A 26 11.26 8.97 -8.96
N ARG A 27 10.63 9.20 -7.80
CA ARG A 27 9.69 10.30 -7.59
C ARG A 27 10.32 11.69 -7.68
N THR A 28 11.57 11.85 -7.28
CA THR A 28 12.25 13.15 -7.36
C THR A 28 12.59 13.53 -8.80
N TYR A 29 13.06 12.58 -9.60
CA TYR A 29 13.58 12.87 -10.94
C TYR A 29 12.57 12.60 -12.08
N SER A 30 11.64 11.68 -11.90
CA SER A 30 10.66 11.29 -12.92
C SER A 30 9.29 11.87 -12.60
N LYS A 31 8.78 12.73 -13.49
CA LYS A 31 7.41 13.26 -13.45
C LYS A 31 6.60 12.65 -14.59
N LEU A 32 6.38 11.34 -14.49
CA LEU A 32 5.60 10.61 -15.49
C LEU A 32 4.09 10.73 -15.23
N PRO A 33 3.24 10.44 -16.22
CA PRO A 33 1.80 10.46 -16.03
C PRO A 33 1.34 9.46 -14.95
N GLU A 34 0.25 9.79 -14.25
CA GLU A 34 -0.31 9.00 -13.16
C GLU A 34 -0.55 7.53 -13.54
N TRP A 35 -1.06 7.26 -14.74
CA TRP A 35 -1.28 5.90 -15.21
C TRP A 35 0.03 5.10 -15.27
N PHE A 36 1.14 5.72 -15.66
CA PHE A 36 2.43 5.04 -15.74
C PHE A 36 2.95 4.75 -14.34
N ASP A 37 2.84 5.73 -13.43
CA ASP A 37 3.26 5.58 -12.05
C ASP A 37 2.54 4.44 -11.35
N GLU A 38 1.21 4.36 -11.50
CA GLU A 38 0.37 3.40 -10.80
C GLU A 38 0.39 2.00 -11.41
N PHE A 39 0.39 1.88 -12.75
CA PHE A 39 0.33 0.56 -13.41
C PHE A 39 1.69 -0.06 -13.74
N ILE A 40 2.76 0.75 -13.84
CA ILE A 40 4.08 0.27 -14.27
C ILE A 40 5.11 0.50 -13.17
N ALA A 41 5.32 1.76 -12.76
CA ALA A 41 6.42 2.09 -11.86
C ALA A 41 6.24 1.44 -10.49
N LYS A 42 5.06 1.54 -9.87
CA LYS A 42 4.77 0.93 -8.58
C LYS A 42 4.90 -0.59 -8.62
N PRO A 43 4.26 -1.36 -9.53
CA PRO A 43 4.46 -2.81 -9.59
C PRO A 43 5.92 -3.21 -9.79
N LEU A 44 6.66 -2.46 -10.61
CA LEU A 44 8.07 -2.75 -10.88
C LEU A 44 8.97 -2.46 -9.68
N VAL A 45 8.71 -1.39 -8.92
CA VAL A 45 9.55 -1.02 -7.77
C VAL A 45 9.12 -1.74 -6.49
N PHE A 46 7.83 -2.00 -6.30
CA PHE A 46 7.29 -2.56 -5.05
C PHE A 46 7.10 -4.07 -5.13
N VAL A 47 6.47 -4.56 -6.20
CA VAL A 47 6.05 -5.98 -6.29
C VAL A 47 7.18 -6.85 -6.83
N PHE A 48 7.88 -6.40 -7.87
CA PHE A 48 8.92 -7.21 -8.51
C PHE A 48 10.07 -7.58 -7.57
N PRO A 49 10.69 -6.67 -6.79
CA PRO A 49 11.77 -7.03 -5.88
C PRO A 49 11.31 -7.97 -4.76
N VAL A 50 10.06 -7.81 -4.31
CA VAL A 50 9.42 -8.70 -3.33
C VAL A 50 9.29 -10.12 -3.90
N PHE A 51 8.82 -10.27 -5.14
CA PHE A 51 8.71 -11.59 -5.77
C PHE A 51 10.08 -12.24 -5.98
N VAL A 52 11.06 -11.48 -6.44
CA VAL A 52 12.43 -11.97 -6.59
C VAL A 52 12.96 -12.46 -5.24
N TYR A 53 12.80 -11.67 -4.17
CA TYR A 53 13.26 -12.04 -2.83
C TYR A 53 12.58 -13.31 -2.30
N ILE A 54 11.25 -13.43 -2.44
CA ILE A 54 10.53 -14.61 -1.97
C ILE A 54 11.01 -15.87 -2.70
N ARG A 55 11.22 -15.79 -4.02
CA ARG A 55 11.67 -16.94 -4.82
C ARG A 55 13.13 -17.30 -4.59
N SER A 56 14.02 -16.32 -4.55
CA SER A 56 15.47 -16.57 -4.51
C SER A 56 16.02 -16.74 -3.09
N VAL A 57 15.52 -15.94 -2.13
CA VAL A 57 16.03 -15.92 -0.75
C VAL A 57 15.22 -16.86 0.15
N GLU A 58 13.89 -16.72 0.17
CA GLU A 58 13.05 -17.54 1.05
C GLU A 58 12.78 -18.94 0.48
N LYS A 59 12.84 -19.10 -0.85
CA LYS A 59 12.50 -20.35 -1.57
C LYS A 59 11.12 -20.90 -1.19
N LYS A 60 10.16 -20.00 -0.89
CA LYS A 60 8.79 -20.33 -0.49
C LYS A 60 7.80 -20.07 -1.61
N GLU A 61 6.62 -20.68 -1.52
CA GLU A 61 5.50 -20.33 -2.39
C GLU A 61 5.05 -18.88 -2.15
N ILE A 62 4.87 -18.12 -3.23
CA ILE A 62 4.54 -16.69 -3.18
C ILE A 62 3.26 -16.41 -2.39
N LEU A 63 2.20 -17.19 -2.66
CA LEU A 63 0.88 -16.97 -2.07
C LEU A 63 0.90 -17.18 -0.55
N SER A 64 1.58 -18.23 -0.08
CA SER A 64 1.74 -18.48 1.36
C SER A 64 2.68 -17.47 2.01
N SER A 65 3.65 -16.93 1.27
CA SER A 65 4.54 -15.86 1.70
C SER A 65 3.92 -14.45 1.73
N LEU A 66 2.69 -14.25 1.23
CA LEU A 66 2.00 -12.95 1.20
C LEU A 66 0.67 -12.93 1.98
N PHE A 67 0.41 -13.92 2.85
CA PHE A 67 -0.88 -14.09 3.55
C PHE A 67 -2.10 -14.21 2.63
N ILE A 68 -1.91 -14.60 1.37
CA ILE A 68 -3.03 -14.76 0.43
C ILE A 68 -3.67 -16.14 0.65
N ASN A 69 -4.93 -16.13 1.05
CA ASN A 69 -5.70 -17.36 1.23
C ASN A 69 -6.11 -17.94 -0.14
N LYS A 70 -5.84 -19.24 -0.36
CA LYS A 70 -6.24 -19.94 -1.60
C LYS A 70 -7.74 -20.32 -1.61
N ASN A 71 -8.43 -20.23 -0.47
CA ASN A 71 -9.82 -20.65 -0.37
C ASN A 71 -10.80 -19.54 -0.81
N PHE A 72 -11.48 -19.79 -1.93
CA PHE A 72 -12.44 -18.86 -2.52
C PHE A 72 -13.62 -18.50 -1.59
N LYS A 73 -14.09 -19.44 -0.76
CA LYS A 73 -15.18 -19.16 0.19
C LYS A 73 -14.76 -18.16 1.27
N ASN A 74 -13.52 -18.28 1.75
CA ASN A 74 -12.98 -17.33 2.72
C ASN A 74 -12.71 -15.97 2.07
N PHE A 75 -12.20 -15.95 0.84
CA PHE A 75 -12.03 -14.73 0.08
C PHE A 75 -13.34 -13.94 -0.06
N ILE A 76 -14.46 -14.60 -0.40
CA ILE A 76 -15.77 -13.94 -0.47
C ILE A 76 -16.17 -13.35 0.89
N LYS A 77 -15.99 -14.11 1.97
CA LYS A 77 -16.31 -13.64 3.32
C LYS A 77 -15.47 -12.41 3.70
N GLU A 78 -14.17 -12.47 3.48
CA GLU A 78 -13.24 -11.36 3.72
C GLU A 78 -13.60 -10.13 2.87
N PHE A 79 -13.95 -10.34 1.60
CA PHE A 79 -14.41 -9.28 0.71
C PHE A 79 -15.66 -8.57 1.25
N PHE A 80 -16.68 -9.31 1.71
CA PHE A 80 -17.88 -8.70 2.29
C PHE A 80 -17.59 -7.95 3.60
N ILE A 81 -16.67 -8.45 4.43
CA ILE A 81 -16.24 -7.75 5.65
C ILE A 81 -15.53 -6.44 5.27
N SER A 82 -14.56 -6.49 4.36
CA SER A 82 -13.84 -5.31 3.89
C SER A 82 -14.76 -4.30 3.22
N PHE A 83 -15.71 -4.77 2.41
CA PHE A 83 -16.73 -3.92 1.78
C PHE A 83 -17.64 -3.27 2.82
N GLY A 84 -18.06 -4.02 3.85
CA GLY A 84 -18.85 -3.49 4.96
C GLY A 84 -18.11 -2.40 5.74
N ILE A 85 -16.82 -2.61 6.06
CA ILE A 85 -15.98 -1.59 6.70
C ILE A 85 -15.84 -0.35 5.81
N GLY A 86 -15.60 -0.54 4.51
CA GLY A 86 -15.54 0.57 3.55
C GLY A 86 -16.83 1.37 3.48
N LEU A 87 -17.99 0.70 3.53
CA LEU A 87 -19.29 1.35 3.56
C LEU A 87 -19.50 2.17 4.83
N VAL A 88 -19.09 1.65 6.00
CA VAL A 88 -19.16 2.40 7.26
C VAL A 88 -18.31 3.67 7.17
N LEU A 89 -17.08 3.57 6.66
CA LEU A 89 -16.20 4.73 6.49
C LEU A 89 -16.78 5.76 5.52
N LEU A 90 -17.37 5.30 4.40
CA LEU A 90 -18.06 6.17 3.45
C LEU A 90 -19.23 6.91 4.11
N LEU A 91 -20.07 6.21 4.87
CA LEU A 91 -21.19 6.81 5.59
C LEU A 91 -20.72 7.82 6.62
N THR A 92 -19.64 7.53 7.36
CA THR A 92 -19.04 8.49 8.29
C THR A 92 -18.55 9.74 7.56
N ALA A 93 -17.85 9.59 6.42
CA ALA A 93 -17.38 10.72 5.64
C ALA A 93 -18.55 11.59 5.12
N LEU A 94 -19.62 10.96 4.62
CA LEU A 94 -20.82 11.66 4.17
C LEU A 94 -21.52 12.40 5.32
N PHE A 95 -21.58 11.77 6.49
CA PHE A 95 -22.13 12.39 7.68
C PHE A 95 -21.30 13.60 8.11
N SER A 96 -19.97 13.52 8.08
CA SER A 96 -19.08 14.64 8.37
C SER A 96 -19.29 15.82 7.40
N VAL A 97 -19.44 15.54 6.09
CA VAL A 97 -19.73 16.59 5.09
C VAL A 97 -21.11 17.20 5.33
N TYR A 98 -22.11 16.38 5.67
CA TYR A 98 -23.44 16.87 5.99
C TYR A 98 -23.43 17.82 7.19
N LEU A 99 -22.72 17.46 8.26
CA LEU A 99 -22.58 18.32 9.44
C LEU A 99 -21.90 19.65 9.12
N ARG A 100 -20.87 19.64 8.25
CA ARG A 100 -20.12 20.85 7.88
C ARG A 100 -20.88 21.76 6.92
N SER A 101 -21.44 21.19 5.86
CA SER A 101 -21.93 21.96 4.70
C SER A 101 -23.46 22.01 4.61
N LYS A 102 -24.18 21.26 5.45
CA LYS A 102 -25.66 21.05 5.43
C LYS A 102 -26.22 20.65 4.06
N LYS A 103 -25.35 20.22 3.14
CA LYS A 103 -25.67 19.78 1.79
C LYS A 103 -24.84 18.53 1.50
N ILE A 104 -25.49 17.49 1.02
CA ILE A 104 -24.83 16.28 0.54
C ILE A 104 -24.81 16.37 -0.99
N SER A 105 -23.64 16.62 -1.56
CA SER A 105 -23.46 16.74 -3.01
C SER A 105 -22.81 15.49 -3.60
N LEU A 106 -23.43 14.32 -3.37
CA LEU A 106 -22.90 13.01 -3.78
C LEU A 106 -22.81 12.85 -5.31
N PHE A 107 -23.78 13.41 -6.03
CA PHE A 107 -23.96 13.14 -7.46
C PHE A 107 -23.81 14.39 -8.34
N THR A 108 -23.46 15.54 -7.77
CA THR A 108 -23.40 16.80 -8.53
C THR A 108 -22.17 16.89 -9.43
N HIS A 109 -21.12 16.12 -9.12
CA HIS A 109 -19.87 16.04 -9.89
C HIS A 109 -19.49 14.58 -10.16
N PHE A 110 -20.46 13.77 -10.62
CA PHE A 110 -20.12 12.39 -10.98
C PHE A 110 -19.22 12.40 -12.25
N PRO A 111 -18.03 11.78 -12.21
CA PRO A 111 -17.15 11.74 -13.36
C PRO A 111 -17.82 10.99 -14.52
N SER A 112 -17.40 11.29 -15.76
CA SER A 112 -17.85 10.52 -16.93
C SER A 112 -17.54 9.03 -16.75
N ALA A 113 -18.30 8.14 -17.37
CA ALA A 113 -18.13 6.69 -17.21
C ALA A 113 -16.68 6.22 -17.49
N GLY A 114 -16.02 6.82 -18.50
CA GLY A 114 -14.61 6.55 -18.80
C GLY A 114 -13.64 7.02 -17.70
N GLN A 115 -13.86 8.21 -17.14
CA GLN A 115 -13.06 8.72 -16.01
C GLN A 115 -13.27 7.91 -14.74
N PHE A 116 -14.53 7.54 -14.44
CA PHE A 116 -14.83 6.66 -13.31
C PHE A 116 -14.11 5.32 -13.44
N GLY A 117 -14.15 4.70 -14.62
CA GLY A 117 -13.44 3.45 -14.90
C GLY A 117 -11.93 3.59 -14.68
N LEU A 118 -11.32 4.70 -15.13
CA LEU A 118 -9.90 4.97 -14.93
C LEU A 118 -9.56 5.11 -13.44
N ILE A 119 -10.32 5.92 -12.68
CA ILE A 119 -10.13 6.11 -11.23
C ILE A 119 -10.28 4.79 -10.47
N PHE A 120 -11.27 3.99 -10.83
CA PHE A 120 -11.50 2.69 -10.19
C PHE A 120 -10.32 1.74 -10.45
N LEU A 121 -9.86 1.64 -11.69
CA LEU A 121 -8.75 0.77 -12.04
C LEU A 121 -7.44 1.22 -11.42
N THR A 122 -7.15 2.53 -11.39
CA THR A 122 -5.96 3.06 -10.71
C THR A 122 -6.03 2.75 -9.22
N ALA A 123 -7.13 3.08 -8.54
CA ALA A 123 -7.29 2.80 -7.10
C ALA A 123 -7.09 1.32 -6.74
N VAL A 124 -7.62 0.41 -7.57
CA VAL A 124 -7.43 -1.03 -7.40
C VAL A 124 -5.97 -1.44 -7.62
N ALA A 125 -5.33 -0.95 -8.68
CA ALA A 125 -3.93 -1.26 -9.00
C ALA A 125 -2.97 -0.75 -7.91
N THR A 126 -3.19 0.49 -7.46
CA THR A 126 -2.47 1.11 -6.35
C THR A 126 -2.63 0.29 -5.07
N GLY A 127 -3.89 0.01 -4.69
CA GLY A 127 -4.21 -0.74 -3.48
C GLY A 127 -3.55 -2.11 -3.48
N ILE A 128 -3.68 -2.89 -4.57
CA ILE A 128 -3.06 -4.22 -4.66
C ILE A 128 -1.55 -4.13 -4.49
N THR A 129 -0.91 -3.21 -5.20
CA THR A 129 0.55 -3.07 -5.20
C THR A 129 1.08 -2.69 -3.81
N GLU A 130 0.43 -1.73 -3.16
CA GLU A 130 0.81 -1.25 -1.84
C GLU A 130 0.52 -2.28 -0.74
N GLU A 131 -0.59 -3.00 -0.83
CA GLU A 131 -0.94 -4.07 0.10
C GLU A 131 0.05 -5.25 0.02
N ILE A 132 0.51 -5.61 -1.19
CA ILE A 132 1.52 -6.67 -1.39
C ILE A 132 2.81 -6.31 -0.65
N LEU A 133 3.32 -5.08 -0.80
CA LEU A 133 4.56 -4.66 -0.16
C LEU A 133 4.40 -4.46 1.35
N SER A 134 3.35 -3.74 1.76
CA SER A 134 3.20 -3.34 3.17
C SER A 134 2.74 -4.49 4.06
N ARG A 135 1.62 -5.13 3.72
CA ARG A 135 0.98 -6.13 4.59
C ARG A 135 1.35 -7.54 4.19
N GLY A 136 1.37 -7.83 2.90
CA GLY A 136 1.80 -9.13 2.39
C GLY A 136 3.26 -9.41 2.71
N PHE A 137 4.15 -8.44 2.45
CA PHE A 137 5.58 -8.60 2.65
C PHE A 137 6.03 -8.16 4.05
N VAL A 138 6.02 -6.86 4.36
CA VAL A 138 6.64 -6.31 5.58
C VAL A 138 5.97 -6.79 6.87
N LEU A 139 4.64 -6.59 7.01
CA LEU A 139 3.89 -6.98 8.21
C LEU A 139 4.06 -8.46 8.54
N LYS A 140 4.05 -9.32 7.51
CA LYS A 140 4.22 -10.76 7.69
C LYS A 140 5.54 -11.11 8.36
N ARG A 141 6.67 -10.55 7.91
CA ARG A 141 7.99 -10.86 8.49
C ARG A 141 8.09 -10.31 9.91
N LEU A 142 7.61 -9.08 10.13
CA LEU A 142 7.55 -8.48 11.47
C LEU A 142 6.73 -9.36 12.42
N TYR A 143 5.58 -9.90 11.99
CA TYR A 143 4.75 -10.79 12.79
C TYR A 143 5.37 -12.17 13.01
N GLU A 144 6.01 -12.75 11.98
CA GLU A 144 6.65 -14.06 12.10
C GLU A 144 7.75 -14.05 13.18
N GLU A 145 8.48 -12.94 13.35
CA GLU A 145 9.51 -12.77 14.37
C GLU A 145 8.97 -12.29 15.73
N SER A 146 8.14 -11.23 15.76
CA SER A 146 7.68 -10.65 17.02
C SER A 146 6.61 -11.50 17.72
N LYS A 147 5.85 -12.31 16.95
CA LYS A 147 4.62 -13.01 17.36
C LYS A 147 3.54 -12.11 17.98
N ASN A 148 3.71 -10.78 17.91
CA ASN A 148 2.82 -9.79 18.49
C ASN A 148 2.15 -8.98 17.38
N ALA A 149 0.85 -9.21 17.18
CA ALA A 149 0.09 -8.56 16.12
C ALA A 149 0.06 -7.03 16.24
N TYR A 150 -0.07 -6.49 17.46
CA TYR A 150 -0.17 -5.05 17.69
C TYR A 150 1.15 -4.33 17.36
N SER A 151 2.26 -4.87 17.86
CA SER A 151 3.59 -4.31 17.60
C SER A 151 3.92 -4.34 16.11
N SER A 152 3.70 -5.49 15.45
CA SER A 152 3.97 -5.63 14.02
C SER A 152 3.09 -4.73 13.17
N ALA A 153 1.80 -4.58 13.49
CA ALA A 153 0.90 -3.67 12.79
C ALA A 153 1.33 -2.21 12.95
N PHE A 154 1.74 -1.81 14.15
CA PHE A 154 2.23 -0.46 14.42
C PHE A 154 3.48 -0.14 13.61
N PHE A 155 4.51 -0.99 13.68
CA PHE A 155 5.74 -0.77 12.92
C PHE A 155 5.52 -0.83 11.40
N ALA A 156 4.72 -1.78 10.91
CA ALA A 156 4.37 -1.84 9.49
C ALA A 156 3.65 -0.56 9.01
N SER A 157 2.77 0.01 9.84
CA SER A 157 2.08 1.26 9.51
C SER A 157 3.03 2.46 9.45
N ILE A 158 4.01 2.53 10.35
CA ILE A 158 5.07 3.55 10.32
C ILE A 158 5.90 3.42 9.03
N LEU A 159 6.32 2.21 8.68
CA LEU A 159 7.08 1.98 7.45
C LEU A 159 6.25 2.32 6.22
N PHE A 160 4.96 2.00 6.20
CA PHE A 160 4.05 2.39 5.13
C PHE A 160 3.93 3.92 4.99
N PHE A 161 3.86 4.65 6.10
CA PHE A 161 3.89 6.11 6.09
C PHE A 161 5.19 6.65 5.46
N PHE A 162 6.36 6.09 5.82
CA PHE A 162 7.63 6.53 5.24
C PHE A 162 7.74 6.31 3.73
N LEU A 163 7.01 5.35 3.16
CA LEU A 163 6.95 5.15 1.72
C LEU A 163 6.32 6.35 0.98
N HIS A 164 5.49 7.13 1.67
CA HIS A 164 4.83 8.33 1.14
C HIS A 164 5.58 9.63 1.45
N VAL A 165 6.64 9.58 2.27
CA VAL A 165 7.45 10.76 2.59
C VAL A 165 8.09 11.38 1.34
N PRO A 166 8.70 10.62 0.41
CA PRO A 166 9.36 11.22 -0.76
C PRO A 166 8.44 12.09 -1.62
N ILE A 167 7.18 11.69 -1.83
CA ILE A 167 6.24 12.47 -2.64
C ILE A 167 5.87 13.81 -1.97
N LEU A 168 5.82 13.86 -0.63
CA LEU A 168 5.54 15.07 0.12
C LEU A 168 6.69 16.09 0.02
N PHE A 169 7.93 15.62 0.05
CA PHE A 169 9.13 16.48 -0.02
C PHE A 169 9.60 16.78 -1.44
N SER A 170 9.19 16.00 -2.45
CA SER A 170 9.53 16.27 -3.86
C SER A 170 8.67 17.36 -4.50
N ASN A 171 7.64 17.86 -3.81
CA ASN A 171 6.81 18.94 -4.30
C ASN A 171 7.37 20.30 -3.84
N ASN A 172 7.92 21.07 -4.78
CA ASN A 172 8.48 22.41 -4.50
C ASN A 172 7.43 23.44 -4.04
N GLN A 173 6.13 23.09 -4.04
CA GLN A 173 5.03 23.93 -3.58
C GLN A 173 4.32 23.28 -2.39
N ILE A 174 5.00 23.08 -1.26
CA ILE A 174 4.32 22.71 0.00
C ILE A 174 3.48 23.92 0.46
N ASN A 175 2.29 24.07 -0.11
CA ASN A 175 1.28 25.00 0.35
C ASN A 175 0.38 24.28 1.37
N GLY A 176 -0.01 24.98 2.44
CA GLY A 176 -0.76 24.40 3.57
C GLY A 176 -2.08 23.70 3.23
N SER A 177 -2.61 23.88 2.02
CA SER A 177 -3.80 23.19 1.51
C SER A 177 -3.57 21.76 1.02
N MET A 178 -2.31 21.30 0.87
CA MET A 178 -1.99 19.89 0.54
C MET A 178 -1.65 19.04 1.78
N LEU A 179 -1.60 19.65 2.97
CA LEU A 179 -1.36 18.96 4.25
C LEU A 179 -2.66 18.65 5.03
N LEU A 180 -3.82 19.06 4.50
CA LEU A 180 -5.17 18.85 5.02
C LEU A 180 -5.98 18.01 4.03
#